data_AF-A0A349TGH6-F1
#
_entry.id   AF-A0A349TGH6-F1
#
_cell.length_a   1.000
_cell.length_b   1.000
_cell.length_c   1.000
_cell.angle_alpha   90.00
_cell.angle_beta   90.00
_cell.angle_gamma   90.00
#
_symmetry.space_group_name_H-M   'P 1'
#
loop_
_entity.id
_entity.type
_entity.pdbx_description
1 polymer ?
#
loop_
_entity_poly.entity_id
_entity_poly.type
_entity_poly.pdbx_seq_one_letter_code
_entity_poly.pdbx_strand_id
1 'polypeptide(L)'
;MRRIQRKRFSSLAGILFCSTLLLSACSETEPDVSMSLLEVYMTDQSAIERGYSIFVGSCANYCHDDEPEQGEDVDLFDCQSSYGSSSEDIFRIVTTGIPGTRMVGFGNNFPEGQNDLWKLIAYIRTQQADCLPAVTEIIEEELVN
;
A
#
# COMPACT_ATOMS: atom_id res chain seq x y z
N MET A 1 65.09 25.80 -40.77
CA MET A 1 64.73 24.55 -41.48
C MET A 1 63.88 23.68 -40.57
N ARG A 2 62.58 23.54 -40.85
CA ARG A 2 61.69 22.40 -40.52
C ARG A 2 60.46 22.55 -41.43
N ARG A 3 60.36 21.70 -42.45
CA ARG A 3 59.17 21.52 -43.31
C ARG A 3 58.14 20.68 -42.55
N ILE A 4 56.91 20.63 -43.09
CA ILE A 4 55.79 19.67 -42.86
C ILE A 4 54.57 20.39 -42.26
N GLN A 5 53.35 20.35 -42.78
CA GLN A 5 52.74 19.92 -44.05
C GLN A 5 51.38 20.65 -44.14
N ARG A 6 50.91 20.90 -45.35
CA ARG A 6 49.63 21.56 -45.68
C ARG A 6 48.47 20.59 -45.45
N LYS A 7 47.28 21.08 -45.03
CA LYS A 7 45.99 20.73 -45.67
C LYS A 7 45.03 21.91 -45.58
N ARG A 8 44.73 22.50 -46.74
CA ARG A 8 43.54 23.34 -46.97
C ARG A 8 42.44 22.41 -47.44
N PHE A 9 41.28 22.41 -46.78
CA PHE A 9 39.99 21.98 -47.31
C PHE A 9 38.94 22.47 -46.31
N SER A 10 37.76 22.95 -46.65
CA SER A 10 37.22 23.65 -47.81
C SER A 10 35.91 24.22 -47.27
N SER A 11 35.56 25.44 -47.66
CA SER A 11 34.34 26.13 -47.24
C SER A 11 33.08 25.37 -47.69
N LEU A 12 32.10 25.22 -46.79
CA LEU A 12 30.68 24.99 -47.08
C LEU A 12 29.92 25.70 -45.94
N ALA A 13 29.36 26.89 -46.21
CA ALA A 13 27.92 27.05 -46.41
C ALA A 13 27.13 26.36 -45.27
N GLY A 14 26.79 27.07 -44.19
CA GLY A 14 25.70 28.04 -44.21
C GLY A 14 24.37 27.31 -44.09
N ILE A 15 23.94 26.99 -42.86
CA ILE A 15 22.54 26.77 -42.48
C ILE A 15 22.40 27.33 -41.06
N LEU A 16 21.74 28.48 -40.98
CA LEU A 16 21.21 29.08 -39.78
C LEU A 16 19.73 28.63 -39.75
N PHE A 17 19.46 27.52 -39.06
CA PHE A 17 18.11 27.03 -38.78
C PHE A 17 18.15 26.55 -37.33
N CYS A 18 17.63 27.37 -36.43
CA CYS A 18 16.30 27.18 -35.86
C CYS A 18 16.36 26.14 -34.73
N SER A 19 16.38 26.69 -33.52
CA SER A 19 15.51 26.27 -32.41
C SER A 19 15.65 24.83 -31.94
N THR A 20 16.40 24.65 -30.85
CA THR A 20 15.85 24.35 -29.52
C THR A 20 15.38 22.93 -29.34
N LEU A 21 16.13 22.23 -28.49
CA LEU A 21 15.68 21.17 -27.57
C LEU A 21 14.72 20.14 -28.17
N LEU A 22 15.30 19.04 -28.62
CA LEU A 22 14.66 17.74 -28.53
C LEU A 22 14.36 17.48 -27.03
N LEU A 23 13.14 17.76 -26.60
CA LEU A 23 12.54 17.11 -25.44
C LEU A 23 12.44 15.63 -25.82
N SER A 24 13.49 14.88 -25.51
CA SER A 24 13.37 13.45 -25.32
C SER A 24 12.47 13.26 -24.11
N ALA A 25 11.17 13.05 -24.37
CA ALA A 25 10.26 12.52 -23.37
C ALA A 25 10.80 11.14 -22.98
N CYS A 26 11.55 11.09 -21.87
CA CYS A 26 11.74 9.86 -21.15
C CYS A 26 10.36 9.47 -20.62
N SER A 27 9.66 8.62 -21.36
CA SER A 27 8.61 7.80 -20.77
C SER A 27 9.33 6.76 -19.93
N GLU A 28 9.73 7.16 -18.73
CA GLU A 28 10.02 6.24 -17.66
C GLU A 28 8.68 5.58 -17.27
N THR A 29 8.32 4.54 -18.02
CA THR A 29 7.53 3.45 -17.43
C THR A 29 8.47 2.80 -16.43
N GLU A 30 8.56 3.41 -15.25
CA GLU A 30 9.21 2.81 -14.11
C GLU A 30 8.51 1.47 -13.87
N PRO A 31 9.26 0.35 -13.87
CA PRO A 31 8.66 -0.95 -13.58
C PRO A 31 8.03 -0.89 -12.19
N ASP A 32 6.75 -1.29 -12.15
CA ASP A 32 5.93 -1.55 -10.97
C ASP A 32 6.64 -2.54 -10.03
N VAL A 33 7.55 -2.00 -9.21
CA VAL A 33 8.28 -2.70 -8.16
C VAL A 33 8.17 -1.84 -6.90
N SER A 34 6.95 -1.65 -6.42
CA SER A 34 6.70 -1.08 -5.10
C SER A 34 5.65 -1.92 -4.40
N MET A 35 6.08 -2.84 -3.53
CA MET A 35 5.16 -3.41 -2.55
C MET A 35 4.52 -2.26 -1.78
N SER A 36 3.20 -2.31 -1.59
CA SER A 36 2.50 -1.34 -0.75
C SER A 36 3.14 -1.35 0.66
N LEU A 37 3.13 -0.22 1.37
CA LEU A 37 3.66 -0.15 2.75
C LEU A 37 3.04 -1.24 3.65
N LEU A 38 1.76 -1.53 3.43
CA LEU A 38 1.04 -2.60 4.09
C LEU A 38 1.67 -3.97 3.81
N GLU A 39 1.99 -4.27 2.56
CA GLU A 39 2.59 -5.55 2.17
C GLU A 39 4.01 -5.74 2.72
N VAL A 40 4.76 -4.64 2.86
CA VAL A 40 6.03 -4.64 3.62
C VAL A 40 5.77 -5.02 5.08
N TYR A 41 4.79 -4.42 5.75
CA TYR A 41 4.51 -4.73 7.16
C TYR A 41 3.89 -6.11 7.38
N MET A 42 3.10 -6.63 6.43
CA MET A 42 2.54 -7.98 6.51
C MET A 42 3.58 -9.09 6.36
N THR A 43 4.78 -8.76 5.87
CA THR A 43 5.91 -9.70 5.73
C THR A 43 7.03 -9.46 6.74
N ASP A 44 6.91 -8.41 7.56
CA ASP A 44 7.85 -8.06 8.64
C ASP A 44 7.29 -8.51 10.00
N GLN A 45 7.89 -9.54 10.57
CA GLN A 45 7.49 -10.09 11.87
C GLN A 45 7.49 -9.04 12.98
N SER A 46 8.43 -8.10 12.97
CA SER A 46 8.50 -7.04 13.99
C SER A 46 7.36 -6.03 13.86
N ALA A 47 6.93 -5.77 12.62
CA ALA A 47 5.77 -4.94 12.34
C ALA A 47 4.47 -5.62 12.79
N ILE A 48 4.32 -6.92 12.54
CA ILE A 48 3.17 -7.71 12.99
C ILE A 48 3.10 -7.73 14.52
N GLU A 49 4.21 -8.02 15.22
CA GLU A 49 4.27 -8.04 16.68
C GLU A 49 3.96 -6.67 17.29
N ARG A 50 4.41 -5.59 16.64
CA ARG A 50 4.04 -4.22 17.01
C ARG A 50 2.54 -3.99 16.83
N GLY A 51 1.96 -4.41 15.70
CA GLY A 51 0.54 -4.33 15.42
C GLY A 51 -0.31 -5.09 16.45
N TYR A 52 0.09 -6.31 16.80
CA TYR A 52 -0.54 -7.12 17.84
C TYR A 52 -0.52 -6.41 19.20
N SER A 53 0.63 -5.86 19.59
CA SER A 53 0.75 -5.13 20.87
C SER A 53 -0.20 -3.93 20.95
N ILE A 54 -0.38 -3.21 19.83
CA ILE A 54 -1.33 -2.10 19.73
C ILE A 54 -2.76 -2.61 19.80
N PHE A 55 -3.07 -3.69 19.07
CA PHE A 55 -4.39 -4.32 19.05
C PHE A 55 -4.82 -4.73 20.46
N VAL A 56 -4.00 -5.49 21.18
CA VAL A 56 -4.30 -5.89 22.56
C VAL A 56 -4.48 -4.66 23.45
N GLY A 57 -3.54 -3.72 23.39
CA GLY A 57 -3.50 -2.56 24.29
C GLY A 57 -4.58 -1.51 24.05
N SER A 58 -5.17 -1.44 22.85
CA SER A 58 -6.08 -0.34 22.45
C SER A 58 -7.44 -0.81 21.96
N CYS A 59 -7.53 -2.04 21.46
CA CYS A 59 -8.74 -2.61 20.88
C CYS A 59 -9.25 -3.75 21.77
N ALA A 60 -8.39 -4.75 22.01
CA ALA A 60 -8.87 -6.02 22.53
C ALA A 60 -9.30 -5.93 24.00
N ASN A 61 -8.45 -5.30 24.82
CA ASN A 61 -8.72 -5.06 26.23
C ASN A 61 -9.96 -4.20 26.54
N TYR A 62 -10.64 -3.65 25.52
CA TYR A 62 -11.78 -2.77 25.70
C TYR A 62 -13.05 -3.25 25.00
N CYS A 63 -12.94 -3.72 23.75
CA CYS A 63 -14.12 -3.88 22.89
C CYS A 63 -14.10 -5.06 21.91
N HIS A 64 -12.93 -5.51 21.46
CA HIS A 64 -12.82 -6.57 20.44
C HIS A 64 -12.16 -7.79 21.07
N ASP A 65 -12.54 -9.02 20.76
CA ASP A 65 -11.79 -10.17 21.29
C ASP A 65 -10.57 -10.45 20.40
N ASP A 66 -9.49 -10.97 20.99
CA ASP A 66 -8.31 -11.45 20.27
C ASP A 66 -8.46 -12.90 19.79
N GLU A 67 -9.44 -13.60 20.34
CA GLU A 67 -9.93 -14.91 19.90
C GLU A 67 -11.47 -14.89 19.80
N PRO A 68 -12.06 -14.07 18.90
CA PRO A 68 -13.52 -13.95 18.78
C PRO A 68 -14.16 -15.24 18.27
N GLU A 69 -15.39 -15.51 18.70
CA GLU A 69 -16.23 -16.52 18.04
C GLU A 69 -16.71 -15.95 16.70
N GLN A 70 -16.66 -16.76 15.63
CA GLN A 70 -17.11 -16.33 14.30
C GLN A 70 -18.54 -15.80 14.34
N GLY A 71 -18.78 -14.66 13.67
CA GLY A 71 -20.10 -14.04 13.61
C GLY A 71 -20.48 -13.19 14.83
N GLU A 72 -19.56 -12.96 15.77
CA GLU A 72 -19.74 -11.91 16.77
C GLU A 72 -19.73 -10.52 16.13
N ASP A 73 -20.62 -9.64 16.60
CA ASP A 73 -20.90 -8.32 16.00
C ASP A 73 -19.67 -7.36 16.01
N VAL A 74 -18.61 -7.72 16.72
CA VAL A 74 -17.36 -6.96 16.87
C VAL A 74 -16.10 -7.75 16.47
N ASP A 75 -16.25 -8.91 15.84
CA ASP A 75 -15.13 -9.67 15.28
C ASP A 75 -14.46 -8.87 14.15
N LEU A 76 -13.16 -8.60 14.31
CA LEU A 76 -12.36 -7.88 13.31
C LEU A 76 -11.65 -8.80 12.32
N PHE A 77 -11.72 -10.11 12.50
CA PHE A 77 -11.02 -11.12 11.71
C PHE A 77 -11.93 -11.86 10.72
N ASP A 78 -13.24 -11.66 10.83
CA ASP A 78 -14.20 -12.07 9.81
C ASP A 78 -14.03 -11.30 8.48
N CYS A 79 -14.49 -11.91 7.39
CA CYS A 79 -14.29 -11.41 6.03
C CYS A 79 -15.22 -10.26 5.63
N GLN A 80 -16.25 -10.01 6.43
CA GLN A 80 -17.26 -8.99 6.15
C GLN A 80 -17.34 -8.01 7.30
N SER A 81 -17.35 -6.72 6.95
CA SER A 81 -17.59 -5.63 7.89
C SER A 81 -18.66 -4.72 7.30
N SER A 82 -19.66 -4.38 8.12
CA SER A 82 -20.74 -3.45 7.74
C SER A 82 -20.24 -2.02 7.44
N TYR A 83 -19.00 -1.70 7.80
CA TYR A 83 -18.42 -0.37 7.67
C TYR A 83 -17.31 -0.28 6.61
N GLY A 84 -17.12 -1.36 5.83
CA GLY A 84 -16.06 -1.52 4.85
C GLY A 84 -14.96 -2.46 5.34
N SER A 85 -14.34 -3.18 4.40
CA SER A 85 -13.34 -4.22 4.66
C SER A 85 -12.02 -3.97 3.93
N SER A 86 -11.83 -2.84 3.24
CA SER A 86 -10.55 -2.45 2.64
C SER A 86 -9.56 -1.94 3.69
N SER A 87 -8.26 -1.89 3.37
CA SER A 87 -7.25 -1.50 4.36
C SER A 87 -7.35 -0.01 4.65
N GLU A 88 -7.78 0.74 3.65
CA GLU A 88 -8.15 2.15 3.68
C GLU A 88 -9.42 2.37 4.52
N ASP A 89 -10.40 1.47 4.46
CA ASP A 89 -11.57 1.52 5.35
C ASP A 89 -11.17 1.31 6.80
N ILE A 90 -10.33 0.31 7.09
CA ILE A 90 -9.84 0.06 8.45
C ILE A 90 -9.05 1.29 8.93
N PHE A 91 -8.16 1.83 8.09
CA PHE A 91 -7.42 3.06 8.40
C PHE A 91 -8.36 4.22 8.75
N ARG A 92 -9.39 4.47 7.93
CA ARG A 92 -10.38 5.52 8.14
C ARG A 92 -11.14 5.28 9.45
N ILE A 93 -11.69 4.07 9.66
CA ILE A 93 -12.47 3.72 10.84
C ILE A 93 -11.66 3.91 12.12
N VAL A 94 -10.42 3.41 12.17
CA VAL A 94 -9.57 3.57 13.35
C VAL A 94 -9.19 5.04 13.56
N THR A 95 -9.01 5.81 12.48
CA THR A 95 -8.69 7.24 12.57
C THR A 95 -9.88 8.05 13.10
N THR A 96 -11.09 7.84 12.56
CA THR A 96 -12.25 8.71 12.81
C THR A 96 -13.26 8.15 13.80
N GLY A 97 -13.19 6.86 14.10
CA GLY A 97 -14.24 6.12 14.78
C GLY A 97 -15.45 5.92 13.87
N ILE A 98 -16.52 5.39 14.46
CA ILE A 98 -17.81 5.19 13.80
C ILE A 98 -18.86 6.09 14.50
N PRO A 99 -19.39 7.11 13.82
CA PRO A 99 -20.42 7.98 14.38
C PRO A 99 -21.64 7.18 14.86
N GLY A 100 -22.09 7.47 16.08
CA GLY A 100 -23.25 6.80 16.67
C GLY A 100 -22.96 5.45 17.33
N THR A 101 -21.71 5.02 17.39
CA THR A 101 -21.29 3.81 18.13
C THR A 101 -20.29 4.15 19.25
N ARG A 102 -19.84 3.11 19.98
CA ARG A 102 -18.78 3.24 20.99
C ARG A 102 -17.37 3.23 20.39
N MET A 103 -17.22 2.96 19.09
CA MET A 103 -15.91 2.90 18.44
C MET A 103 -15.37 4.31 18.23
N VAL A 104 -14.45 4.73 19.10
CA VAL A 104 -13.81 6.04 19.07
C VAL A 104 -12.77 6.14 17.97
N GLY A 105 -12.51 7.37 17.50
CA GLY A 105 -11.39 7.66 16.60
C GLY A 105 -10.09 7.87 17.38
N PHE A 106 -9.04 7.15 16.99
CA PHE A 106 -7.71 7.26 17.58
C PHE A 106 -6.87 8.37 16.94
N GLY A 107 -7.24 8.87 15.75
CA GLY A 107 -6.48 9.91 15.06
C GLY A 107 -5.00 9.54 14.88
N ASN A 108 -4.11 10.41 15.37
CA ASN A 108 -2.65 10.19 15.36
C ASN A 108 -2.09 9.81 16.75
N ASN A 109 -2.91 9.29 17.67
CA ASN A 109 -2.52 9.10 19.06
C ASN A 109 -1.68 7.84 19.34
N PHE A 110 -1.42 7.00 18.34
CA PHE A 110 -0.47 5.90 18.51
C PHE A 110 0.97 6.44 18.69
N PRO A 111 1.85 5.72 19.41
CA PRO A 111 3.19 6.22 19.74
C PRO A 111 4.05 6.61 18.51
N GLU A 112 3.95 5.88 17.41
CA GLU A 112 4.59 6.23 16.13
C GLU A 112 3.60 6.79 15.09
N GLY A 113 2.46 7.31 15.55
CA GLY A 113 1.42 7.90 14.72
C GLY A 113 0.88 6.91 13.67
N GLN A 114 0.78 7.37 12.42
CA GLN A 114 0.19 6.57 11.33
C GLN A 114 1.01 5.32 10.98
N ASN A 115 2.32 5.28 11.27
CA ASN A 115 3.10 4.06 11.05
C ASN A 115 2.62 2.91 11.93
N ASP A 116 2.30 3.20 13.19
CA ASP A 116 1.74 2.23 14.12
C ASP A 116 0.32 1.79 13.70
N LEU A 117 -0.48 2.71 13.15
CA LEU A 117 -1.78 2.35 12.56
C LEU A 117 -1.61 1.38 11.39
N TRP A 118 -0.65 1.60 10.49
CA TRP A 118 -0.40 0.68 9.38
C TRP A 118 0.12 -0.69 9.84
N LYS A 119 0.91 -0.75 10.92
CA LYS A 119 1.32 -2.02 11.54
C LYS A 119 0.15 -2.75 12.21
N LEU A 120 -0.76 -2.02 12.86
CA LEU A 120 -2.02 -2.56 13.38
C LEU A 120 -2.87 -3.16 12.24
N ILE A 121 -3.01 -2.44 11.12
CA ILE A 121 -3.74 -2.94 9.95
C ILE A 121 -3.04 -4.19 9.39
N ALA A 122 -1.72 -4.20 9.31
CA ALA A 122 -0.97 -5.37 8.86
C ALA A 122 -1.27 -6.60 9.74
N TYR A 123 -1.27 -6.45 11.07
CA TYR A 123 -1.68 -7.52 11.97
C TYR A 123 -3.12 -7.99 11.72
N ILE A 124 -4.10 -7.08 11.61
CA ILE A 124 -5.48 -7.48 11.31
C ILE A 124 -5.56 -8.27 9.99
N ARG A 125 -4.80 -7.86 8.97
CA ARG A 125 -4.76 -8.55 7.68
C ARG A 125 -4.13 -9.92 7.73
N THR A 126 -3.12 -10.14 8.57
CA THR A 126 -2.55 -11.48 8.74
C THR A 126 -3.55 -12.44 9.38
N GLN A 127 -4.49 -11.92 10.20
CA GLN A 127 -5.57 -12.73 10.76
C GLN A 127 -6.70 -13.01 9.75
N GLN A 128 -6.87 -12.12 8.76
CA GLN A 128 -7.87 -12.24 7.69
C GLN A 128 -7.35 -12.95 6.43
N ALA A 129 -6.27 -13.73 6.52
CA ALA A 129 -5.62 -14.32 5.33
C ALA A 129 -6.58 -15.19 4.49
N ASP A 130 -7.55 -15.85 5.13
CA ASP A 130 -8.55 -16.70 4.49
C ASP A 130 -9.73 -15.90 3.87
N CYS A 131 -9.74 -14.57 4.03
CA CYS A 131 -10.80 -13.69 3.51
C CYS A 131 -10.53 -13.12 2.12
N LEU A 132 -9.31 -13.33 1.59
CA LEU A 132 -9.07 -13.07 0.19
C LEU A 132 -9.90 -14.07 -0.61
N PRO A 133 -10.75 -13.64 -1.55
CA PRO A 133 -11.54 -14.58 -2.32
C PRO A 133 -10.57 -15.57 -2.93
N ALA A 134 -10.79 -16.85 -2.62
CA ALA A 134 -10.21 -17.90 -3.42
C ALA A 134 -10.68 -17.62 -4.84
N VAL A 135 -9.77 -17.13 -5.69
CA VAL A 135 -10.00 -16.89 -7.13
C VAL A 135 -10.54 -18.18 -7.82
N THR A 136 -10.48 -19.30 -7.12
CA THR A 136 -10.98 -20.62 -7.49
C THR A 136 -12.50 -20.80 -7.43
N GLU A 137 -13.29 -20.01 -6.67
CA GLU A 137 -14.75 -20.23 -6.63
C GLU A 137 -15.51 -19.56 -7.80
N ILE A 138 -14.84 -18.69 -8.56
CA ILE A 138 -15.46 -18.07 -9.76
C ILE A 138 -15.40 -19.02 -10.98
N ILE A 139 -14.61 -20.10 -10.93
CA ILE A 139 -14.38 -20.98 -12.10
C ILE A 139 -15.36 -22.18 -12.14
N GLU A 140 -16.04 -22.54 -11.05
CA GLU A 140 -16.93 -23.72 -11.05
C GLU A 140 -18.34 -23.45 -11.59
N GLU A 141 -18.82 -22.20 -11.65
CA GLU A 141 -20.13 -21.88 -12.26
C GLU A 141 -20.10 -21.71 -13.79
N GLU A 142 -18.93 -21.46 -14.42
CA GLU A 142 -18.84 -21.32 -15.88
C GLU A 142 -18.73 -22.69 -16.61
N LEU A 143 -18.49 -23.79 -15.89
CA LEU A 143 -18.36 -25.14 -16.50
C LEU A 143 -19.63 -26.00 -16.41
N VAL A 144 -20.76 -25.45 -15.94
CA VAL A 144 -22.05 -26.18 -15.83
C VAL A 144 -23.17 -25.53 -16.68
N ASN A 145 -22.87 -24.54 -17.52
CA ASN A 145 -23.82 -24.04 -18.54
C ASN A 145 -23.20 -23.93 -19.94
#